data_AF-A0A844BJQ2-F1
#
_entry.id   AF-A0A844BJQ2-F1
#
_cell.length_a   1.000
_cell.length_b   1.000
_cell.length_c   1.000
_cell.angle_alpha   90.00
_cell.angle_beta   90.00
_cell.angle_gamma   90.00
#
_symmetry.space_group_name_H-M   'P 1'
#
loop_
_entity.id
_entity.type
_entity.pdbx_description
1 polymer ?
#
loop_
_entity_poly.entity_id
_entity_poly.type
_entity_poly.pdbx_seq_one_letter_code
_entity_poly.pdbx_strand_id
1 'polypeptide(L)'
;MSTRIPITVDLGFGDALADPQFEIEYGSLLDFPAASIRAYSPATVIAEKFQAMVALGLANSRMKDLYDLWTLPKSVNIDMGDLTAAIRGTFARRDTIVPAACPIGLSEEFSTDQAKMTQWRAYSGGTALDGRPLAEVTAEIWAWLEPACRAAA
;
A
#
# COMPACT_ATOMS: atom_id res chain seq x y z
N MET A 1 -33.68 14.75 19.84
CA MET A 1 -32.89 15.27 18.71
C MET A 1 -32.39 14.08 17.91
N SER A 2 -32.63 14.03 16.59
CA SER A 2 -32.05 12.99 15.72
C SER A 2 -30.72 13.51 15.21
N THR A 3 -29.61 12.96 15.69
CA THR A 3 -28.29 13.20 15.10
C THR A 3 -28.20 12.40 13.81
N ARG A 4 -27.91 13.05 12.68
CA ARG A 4 -27.68 12.40 11.39
C ARG A 4 -26.21 12.58 11.02
N ILE A 5 -25.52 11.48 10.72
CA ILE A 5 -24.13 11.50 10.26
C ILE A 5 -24.15 11.12 8.77
N PRO A 6 -23.80 12.03 7.84
CA PRO A 6 -23.72 11.68 6.42
C PRO A 6 -22.54 10.72 6.18
N ILE A 7 -22.76 9.68 5.37
CA ILE A 7 -21.74 8.71 4.98
C ILE A 7 -21.61 8.76 3.45
N THR A 8 -20.38 8.89 2.97
CA THR A 8 -20.04 8.75 1.55
C THR A 8 -19.50 7.36 1.29
N VAL A 9 -19.96 6.70 0.23
CA VAL A 9 -19.51 5.38 -0.18
C VAL A 9 -18.98 5.48 -1.61
N ASP A 10 -17.69 5.21 -1.77
CA ASP A 10 -17.04 5.08 -3.08
C ASP A 10 -17.04 3.61 -3.51
N LEU A 11 -17.43 3.34 -4.75
CA LEU A 11 -17.54 1.98 -5.30
C LEU A 11 -16.54 1.80 -6.45
N GLY A 12 -15.51 0.99 -6.20
CA GLY A 12 -14.55 0.53 -7.19
C GLY A 12 -14.93 -0.84 -7.75
N PHE A 13 -14.65 -1.08 -9.04
CA PHE A 13 -14.93 -2.35 -9.70
C PHE A 13 -13.71 -2.89 -10.43
N GLY A 14 -13.57 -4.21 -10.40
CA GLY A 14 -12.66 -4.92 -11.29
C GLY A 14 -11.27 -5.15 -10.73
N ASP A 15 -10.97 -4.80 -9.49
CA ASP A 15 -9.70 -5.18 -8.87
C ASP A 15 -9.61 -6.70 -8.61
N ALA A 16 -8.39 -7.22 -8.62
CA ALA A 16 -8.12 -8.62 -8.35
C ALA A 16 -8.13 -8.85 -6.83
N LEU A 17 -8.93 -9.80 -6.37
CA LEU A 17 -8.95 -10.24 -4.98
C LEU A 17 -8.09 -11.49 -4.85
N ALA A 18 -6.93 -11.38 -4.21
CA ALA A 18 -6.06 -12.52 -3.94
C ALA A 18 -6.73 -13.53 -2.99
N ASP A 19 -7.41 -13.00 -1.97
CA ASP A 19 -8.28 -13.76 -1.07
C ASP A 19 -9.66 -13.08 -0.99
N PRO A 20 -10.66 -13.55 -1.75
CA PRO A 20 -12.01 -12.98 -1.74
C PRO A 20 -12.84 -13.34 -0.50
N GLN A 21 -12.34 -14.25 0.35
CA GLN A 21 -13.01 -14.65 1.60
C GLN A 21 -12.36 -14.00 2.82
N PHE A 22 -11.37 -13.11 2.64
CA PHE A 22 -10.73 -12.42 3.74
C PHE A 22 -11.76 -11.58 4.51
N GLU A 23 -11.88 -11.88 5.80
CA GLU A 23 -12.80 -11.22 6.73
C GLU A 23 -12.02 -10.58 7.88
N ILE A 24 -12.53 -9.46 8.38
CA ILE A 24 -12.04 -8.83 9.61
C ILE A 24 -13.19 -8.71 10.62
N GLU A 25 -12.84 -8.87 11.89
CA GLU A 25 -13.72 -8.51 13.00
C GLU A 25 -13.62 -7.01 13.24
N TYR A 26 -14.66 -6.28 12.85
CA TYR A 26 -14.74 -4.84 13.05
C TYR A 26 -15.43 -4.55 14.39
N GLY A 27 -14.64 -4.01 15.33
CA GLY A 27 -15.12 -3.64 16.66
C GLY A 27 -16.18 -2.54 16.61
N SER A 28 -17.11 -2.59 17.55
CA SER A 28 -18.08 -1.51 17.77
C SER A 28 -17.53 -0.49 18.77
N LEU A 29 -17.82 0.81 18.53
CA LEU A 29 -17.54 1.90 19.48
C LEU A 29 -18.52 1.92 20.66
N LEU A 30 -19.65 1.24 20.53
CA LEU A 30 -20.65 1.01 21.57
C LEU A 30 -20.59 -0.46 22.01
N ASP A 31 -21.29 -0.83 23.09
CA ASP A 31 -21.37 -2.21 23.61
C ASP A 31 -22.22 -3.15 22.73
N PHE A 32 -22.01 -3.11 21.41
CA PHE A 32 -22.54 -4.07 20.45
C PHE A 32 -21.48 -5.14 20.14
N PRO A 33 -21.92 -6.35 19.73
CA PRO A 33 -21.01 -7.35 19.21
C PRO A 33 -20.18 -6.82 18.03
N ALA A 34 -18.95 -7.33 17.88
CA ALA A 34 -18.16 -7.09 16.68
C ALA A 34 -18.90 -7.64 15.44
N ALA A 35 -18.68 -6.99 14.30
CA ALA A 35 -19.22 -7.43 13.03
C ALA A 35 -18.11 -8.07 12.19
N SER A 36 -18.34 -9.29 11.70
CA SER A 36 -17.51 -9.84 10.63
C SER A 36 -17.86 -9.14 9.32
N ILE A 37 -16.85 -8.56 8.66
CA ILE A 37 -16.98 -7.91 7.37
C ILE A 37 -15.91 -8.43 6.41
N ARG A 38 -16.30 -8.63 5.15
CA ARG A 38 -15.35 -8.89 4.07
C ARG A 38 -14.51 -7.65 3.81
N ALA A 39 -13.20 -7.85 3.70
CA ALA A 39 -12.24 -6.79 3.51
C ALA A 39 -11.16 -7.21 2.51
N TYR A 40 -10.42 -6.22 2.02
CA TYR A 40 -9.21 -6.49 1.27
C TYR A 40 -8.13 -6.95 2.24
N SER A 41 -7.46 -8.06 1.92
CA SER A 41 -6.32 -8.52 2.71
C SER A 41 -5.19 -7.47 2.69
N PRO A 42 -4.38 -7.36 3.76
CA PRO A 42 -3.23 -6.45 3.76
C PRO A 42 -2.28 -6.67 2.57
N ALA A 43 -2.11 -7.94 2.14
CA ALA A 43 -1.36 -8.30 0.95
C ALA A 43 -1.93 -7.63 -0.32
N THR A 44 -3.25 -7.63 -0.49
CA THR A 44 -3.92 -7.00 -1.65
C THR A 44 -3.75 -5.48 -1.61
N VAL A 45 -3.94 -4.86 -0.44
CA VAL A 45 -3.74 -3.41 -0.26
C VAL A 45 -2.31 -2.99 -0.62
N ILE A 46 -1.31 -3.76 -0.20
CA ILE A 46 0.09 -3.51 -0.54
C ILE A 46 0.33 -3.69 -2.04
N ALA A 47 -0.17 -4.77 -2.63
CA ALA A 47 -0.01 -5.05 -4.06
C ALA A 47 -0.58 -3.92 -4.94
N GLU A 48 -1.74 -3.36 -4.59
CA GLU A 48 -2.34 -2.24 -5.33
C GLU A 48 -1.58 -0.94 -5.20
N LYS A 49 -1.13 -0.60 -3.98
CA LYS A 49 -0.31 0.60 -3.75
C LYS A 49 1.02 0.50 -4.47
N PHE A 50 1.64 -0.67 -4.42
CA PHE A 50 2.87 -0.94 -5.13
C PHE A 50 2.69 -0.89 -6.65
N GLN A 51 1.65 -1.52 -7.19
CA GLN A 51 1.33 -1.45 -8.62
C GLN A 51 1.13 0.00 -9.09
N ALA A 52 0.37 0.80 -8.33
CA ALA A 52 0.14 2.20 -8.68
C ALA A 52 1.45 3.00 -8.70
N MET A 53 2.33 2.76 -7.72
CA MET A 53 3.65 3.38 -7.68
C MET A 53 4.52 2.98 -8.88
N VAL A 54 4.54 1.69 -9.26
CA VAL A 54 5.27 1.22 -10.44
C VAL A 54 4.73 1.85 -11.71
N ALA A 55 3.41 1.91 -11.87
CA ALA A 55 2.77 2.48 -13.06
C ALA A 55 2.97 3.99 -13.19
N LEU A 56 3.04 4.72 -12.07
CA LEU A 56 3.21 6.18 -12.07
C LEU A 56 4.69 6.62 -12.12
N GLY A 57 5.62 5.82 -11.62
CA GLY A 57 7.07 6.14 -11.60
C GLY A 57 7.35 7.52 -10.99
N LEU A 58 8.14 8.35 -11.68
CA LEU A 58 8.45 9.73 -11.25
C LEU A 58 7.21 10.63 -11.12
N ALA A 59 6.11 10.35 -11.83
CA ALA A 59 4.90 11.13 -11.70
C ALA A 59 4.16 10.87 -10.38
N ASN A 60 4.54 9.83 -9.61
CA ASN A 60 3.86 9.46 -8.38
C ASN A 60 3.95 10.57 -7.32
N SER A 61 2.83 11.19 -6.97
CA SER A 61 2.71 12.22 -5.93
C SER A 61 2.10 11.70 -4.63
N ARG A 62 1.73 10.41 -4.56
CA ARG A 62 1.00 9.83 -3.44
C ARG A 62 1.95 9.43 -2.30
N MET A 63 2.45 10.42 -1.57
CA MET A 63 3.38 10.19 -0.44
C MET A 63 2.79 9.29 0.66
N LYS A 64 1.46 9.33 0.82
CA LYS A 64 0.74 8.41 1.70
C LYS A 64 0.95 6.95 1.34
N ASP A 65 1.01 6.60 0.06
CA ASP A 65 1.20 5.20 -0.35
C ASP A 65 2.59 4.70 0.06
N LEU A 66 3.63 5.56 0.04
CA LEU A 66 4.95 5.20 0.56
C LEU A 66 4.92 4.94 2.07
N TYR A 67 4.25 5.81 2.82
CA TYR A 67 4.05 5.61 4.26
C TYR A 67 3.30 4.31 4.55
N ASP A 68 2.20 4.05 3.84
CA ASP A 68 1.39 2.85 4.00
C ASP A 68 2.22 1.58 3.67
N LEU A 69 2.99 1.59 2.58
CA LEU A 69 3.88 0.49 2.19
C LEU A 69 5.02 0.27 3.21
N TRP A 70 5.46 1.31 3.90
CA TRP A 70 6.49 1.20 4.93
C TRP A 70 5.93 0.69 6.27
N THR A 71 4.70 1.10 6.62
CA THR A 71 4.09 0.86 7.94
C THR A 71 3.28 -0.45 8.02
N LEU A 72 2.55 -0.81 6.96
CA LEU A 72 1.68 -1.99 6.95
C LEU A 72 2.45 -3.29 7.25
N PRO A 73 3.61 -3.56 6.62
CA PRO A 73 4.40 -4.76 6.92
C PRO A 73 4.87 -4.86 8.37
N LYS A 74 4.95 -3.73 9.06
CA LYS A 74 5.38 -3.64 10.47
C LYS A 74 4.21 -3.75 11.44
N SER A 75 2.99 -3.54 10.97
CA SER A 75 1.79 -3.44 11.82
C SER A 75 0.97 -4.72 11.81
N VAL A 76 1.04 -5.51 10.74
CA VAL A 76 0.27 -6.75 10.59
C VAL A 76 1.16 -7.88 10.07
N ASN A 77 0.83 -9.12 10.42
CA ASN A 77 1.51 -10.27 9.86
C ASN A 77 1.05 -10.49 8.41
N ILE A 78 2.00 -10.56 7.49
CA ILE A 78 1.75 -10.76 6.06
C ILE A 78 2.56 -11.94 5.60
N ASP A 79 1.88 -13.00 5.15
CA ASP A 79 2.54 -14.13 4.53
C ASP A 79 3.13 -13.74 3.18
N MET A 80 4.37 -14.15 2.92
CA MET A 80 5.07 -13.80 1.68
C MET A 80 4.48 -14.50 0.45
N GLY A 81 3.89 -15.69 0.62
CA GLY A 81 3.14 -16.38 -0.43
C GLY A 81 1.88 -15.61 -0.81
N ASP A 82 1.11 -15.17 0.18
CA ASP A 82 -0.09 -14.34 -0.04
C ASP A 82 0.25 -13.02 -0.74
N LEU A 83 1.33 -12.34 -0.31
CA LEU A 83 1.82 -11.13 -0.96
C LEU A 83 2.23 -11.39 -2.42
N THR A 84 2.94 -12.49 -2.67
CA THR A 84 3.37 -12.89 -4.02
C THR A 84 2.15 -13.11 -4.93
N ALA A 85 1.13 -13.83 -4.44
CA ALA A 85 -0.10 -14.07 -5.16
C ALA A 85 -0.86 -12.76 -5.45
N ALA A 86 -0.94 -11.86 -4.46
CA ALA A 86 -1.58 -10.56 -4.60
C ALA A 86 -0.86 -9.67 -5.62
N ILE A 87 0.47 -9.59 -5.56
CA ILE A 87 1.27 -8.84 -6.55
C ILE A 87 0.99 -9.39 -7.94
N ARG A 88 1.11 -10.71 -8.16
CA ARG A 88 0.88 -11.33 -9.46
C ARG A 88 -0.52 -11.02 -10.00
N GLY A 89 -1.55 -11.21 -9.18
CA GLY A 89 -2.94 -10.97 -9.55
C GLY A 89 -3.22 -9.51 -9.90
N THR A 90 -2.79 -8.58 -9.05
CA THR A 90 -3.02 -7.14 -9.24
C THR A 90 -2.30 -6.61 -10.47
N PHE A 91 -1.03 -6.99 -10.66
CA PHE A 91 -0.22 -6.55 -11.81
C PHE A 91 -0.78 -7.10 -13.13
N ALA A 92 -1.13 -8.39 -13.18
CA ALA A 92 -1.76 -9.00 -14.35
C ALA A 92 -3.11 -8.34 -14.67
N ARG A 93 -3.92 -8.03 -13.66
CA ARG A 93 -5.23 -7.41 -13.85
C ARG A 93 -5.16 -5.99 -14.39
N ARG A 94 -4.12 -5.24 -14.01
CA ARG A 94 -3.87 -3.85 -14.39
C ARG A 94 -2.86 -3.70 -15.54
N ASP A 95 -2.56 -4.79 -16.24
CA ASP A 95 -1.64 -4.84 -17.38
C ASP A 95 -0.29 -4.14 -17.11
N THR A 96 0.25 -4.39 -15.92
CA THR A 96 1.54 -3.85 -15.47
C THR A 96 2.50 -5.00 -15.26
N ILE A 97 3.73 -4.88 -15.77
CA ILE A 97 4.76 -5.91 -15.58
C ILE A 97 5.30 -5.85 -14.15
N VAL A 98 5.38 -7.00 -13.47
CA VAL A 98 6.02 -7.08 -12.15
C VAL A 98 7.51 -6.74 -12.31
N PRO A 99 8.04 -5.76 -11.57
CA PRO A 99 9.41 -5.30 -11.77
C PRO A 99 10.42 -6.35 -11.30
N ALA A 100 11.36 -6.71 -12.17
CA ALA A 100 12.47 -7.64 -11.87
C ALA A 100 13.63 -6.96 -11.11
N ALA A 101 13.64 -5.63 -11.06
CA ALA A 101 14.64 -4.79 -10.39
C ALA A 101 13.95 -3.59 -9.73
N CYS A 102 14.69 -2.80 -8.94
CA CYS A 102 14.12 -1.67 -8.21
C CYS A 102 13.39 -0.70 -9.17
N PRO A 103 12.08 -0.47 -8.98
CA PRO A 103 11.31 0.40 -9.86
C PRO A 103 11.64 1.87 -9.61
N ILE A 104 11.37 2.71 -10.60
CA ILE A 104 11.62 4.16 -10.53
C ILE A 104 11.02 4.79 -9.28
N GLY A 105 9.80 4.41 -8.87
CA GLY A 105 9.15 4.96 -7.67
C GLY A 105 9.83 4.63 -6.33
N LEU A 106 10.87 3.78 -6.32
CA LEU A 106 11.70 3.43 -5.17
C LEU A 106 13.20 3.64 -5.43
N SER A 107 13.56 4.23 -6.57
CA SER A 107 14.95 4.39 -6.97
C SER A 107 15.61 5.59 -6.30
N GLU A 108 16.94 5.65 -6.38
CA GLU A 108 17.72 6.81 -5.96
C GLU A 108 17.26 8.09 -6.69
N GLU A 109 16.99 8.00 -7.99
CA GLU A 109 16.48 9.11 -8.81
C GLU A 109 15.19 9.71 -8.22
N PHE A 110 14.22 8.88 -7.83
CA PHE A 110 13.00 9.37 -7.20
C PHE A 110 13.25 9.95 -5.81
N SER A 111 14.10 9.30 -5.02
CA SER A 111 14.33 9.71 -3.63
C SER A 111 15.17 10.99 -3.48
N THR A 112 15.94 11.35 -4.52
CA THR A 112 16.81 12.53 -4.57
C THR A 112 16.20 13.70 -5.33
N ASP A 113 15.07 13.50 -6.01
CA ASP A 113 14.31 14.57 -6.65
C ASP A 113 13.82 15.59 -5.61
N GLN A 114 14.10 16.87 -5.86
CA GLN A 114 13.80 17.95 -4.92
C GLN A 114 12.30 18.13 -4.66
N ALA A 115 11.46 17.90 -5.68
CA ALA A 115 10.02 18.00 -5.52
C ALA A 115 9.51 16.83 -4.67
N LYS A 116 10.01 15.60 -4.87
CA LYS A 116 9.67 14.44 -4.03
C LYS A 116 10.11 14.59 -2.60
N MET A 117 11.33 15.07 -2.35
CA MET A 117 11.81 15.34 -0.99
C MET A 117 10.94 16.37 -0.27
N THR A 118 10.50 17.41 -0.99
CA THR A 118 9.60 18.44 -0.44
C THR A 118 8.23 17.85 -0.11
N GLN A 119 7.65 17.09 -1.04
CA GLN A 119 6.37 16.40 -0.83
C GLN A 119 6.43 15.42 0.34
N TRP A 120 7.53 14.66 0.45
CA TRP A 120 7.74 13.72 1.53
C TRP A 120 7.81 14.41 2.88
N ARG A 121 8.66 15.44 3.03
CA ARG A 121 8.78 16.20 4.29
C ARG A 121 7.46 16.81 4.73
N ALA A 122 6.68 17.35 3.79
CA ALA A 122 5.37 17.93 4.08
C ALA A 122 4.38 16.86 4.56
N TYR A 123 4.42 15.65 3.98
CA TYR A 123 3.54 14.55 4.37
C TYR A 123 3.99 13.86 5.68
N SER A 124 5.29 13.62 5.86
CA SER A 124 5.83 12.84 6.97
C SER A 124 5.84 13.61 8.29
N GLY A 125 5.78 14.94 8.24
CA GLY A 125 5.71 15.79 9.44
C GLY A 125 4.52 15.43 10.32
N GLY A 126 4.78 15.16 11.60
CA GLY A 126 3.74 14.72 12.56
C GLY A 126 3.31 13.26 12.44
N THR A 127 3.99 12.44 11.62
CA THR A 127 3.79 10.98 11.55
C THR A 127 4.92 10.23 12.27
N ALA A 128 4.81 8.90 12.36
CA ALA A 128 5.92 8.04 12.85
C ALA A 128 7.20 8.12 11.99
N LEU A 129 7.14 8.76 10.81
CA LEU A 129 8.26 8.95 9.90
C LEU A 129 8.79 10.38 9.88
N ASP A 130 8.42 11.20 10.87
CA ASP A 130 8.95 12.56 10.96
C ASP A 130 10.49 12.56 11.03
N GLY A 131 11.11 13.45 10.26
CA GLY A 131 12.57 13.54 10.10
C GLY A 131 13.25 12.41 9.32
N ARG A 132 12.56 11.31 8.97
CA ARG A 132 13.18 10.21 8.20
C ARG A 132 13.39 10.58 6.73
N PRO A 133 14.60 10.37 6.16
CA PRO A 133 14.87 10.61 4.75
C PRO A 133 14.03 9.72 3.81
N LEU A 134 13.58 10.29 2.69
CA LEU A 134 12.83 9.56 1.66
C LEU A 134 13.63 8.38 1.10
N ALA A 135 14.95 8.55 0.94
CA ALA A 135 15.85 7.49 0.45
C ALA A 135 15.89 6.27 1.38
N GLU A 136 15.88 6.47 2.70
CA GLU A 136 15.85 5.35 3.66
C GLU A 136 14.52 4.60 3.57
N VAL A 137 13.41 5.33 3.51
CA VAL A 137 12.06 4.75 3.43
C VAL A 137 11.88 3.95 2.15
N THR A 138 12.27 4.50 1.01
CA THR A 138 12.18 3.81 -0.30
C THR A 138 13.08 2.57 -0.37
N ALA A 139 14.29 2.64 0.17
CA ALA A 139 15.19 1.50 0.27
C ALA A 139 14.63 0.38 1.15
N GLU A 140 14.07 0.72 2.33
CA GLU A 140 13.42 -0.26 3.21
C GLU A 140 12.21 -0.93 2.54
N ILE A 141 11.38 -0.16 1.84
CA ILE A 141 10.22 -0.69 1.10
C ILE A 141 10.69 -1.68 0.03
N TRP A 142 11.69 -1.31 -0.78
CA TRP A 142 12.19 -2.19 -1.82
C TRP A 142 12.80 -3.47 -1.26
N ALA A 143 13.63 -3.36 -0.22
CA ALA A 143 14.27 -4.53 0.40
C ALA A 143 13.24 -5.57 0.89
N TRP A 144 12.07 -5.12 1.36
CA TRP A 144 11.00 -5.99 1.80
C TRP A 144 10.15 -6.56 0.65
N LEU A 145 9.86 -5.76 -0.40
CA LEU A 145 9.04 -6.17 -1.54
C LEU A 145 9.79 -7.05 -2.56
N GLU A 146 11.10 -6.86 -2.69
CA GLU A 146 11.92 -7.49 -3.73
C GLU A 146 11.81 -9.03 -3.76
N PRO A 147 11.85 -9.77 -2.62
CA PRO A 147 11.67 -11.22 -2.63
C PRO A 147 10.33 -11.65 -3.23
N ALA A 148 9.23 -10.96 -2.88
CA ALA A 148 7.91 -11.26 -3.41
C ALA A 148 7.80 -10.90 -4.90
N CYS A 149 8.44 -9.81 -5.34
CA CYS A 149 8.48 -9.44 -6.76
C CYS A 149 9.22 -10.50 -7.60
N ARG A 150 10.38 -10.98 -7.13
CA ARG A 150 11.12 -12.06 -7.81
C ARG A 150 10.31 -13.35 -7.91
N ALA A 151 9.55 -13.67 -6.87
CA ALA A 151 8.69 -14.85 -6.85
C ALA A 151 7.41 -14.67 -7.69
N ALA A 152 6.96 -13.43 -7.92
CA ALA A 152 5.76 -13.08 -8.68
C ALA A 152 6.02 -12.86 -10.18
N ALA A 153 7.28 -12.68 -10.58
CA ALA A 153 7.69 -12.59 -11.98
C ALA A 153 7.45 -13.90 -12.76
#